data_AF-A0A957BPV4-F1
#
_entry.id   AF-A0A957BPV4-F1
#
_cell.length_a   1.000
_cell.length_b   1.000
_cell.length_c   1.000
_cell.angle_alpha   90.00
_cell.angle_beta   90.00
_cell.angle_gamma   90.00
#
_symmetry.space_group_name_H-M   'P 1'
#
loop_
_entity.id
_entity.type
_entity.pdbx_description
1 polymer ?
#
loop_
_entity_poly.entity_id
_entity_poly.type
_entity_poly.pdbx_seq_one_letter_code
_entity_poly.pdbx_strand_id
1 'polypeptide(L)' 'MRKIKVAILGATGAVGQRFIQLLENHPWFEIHELIG' A
#
# COMPACT_ATOMS: atom_id res chain seq x y z
N MET A 1 -15.42 6.10 -9.25
CA MET A 1 -14.27 5.41 -9.88
C MET A 1 -13.91 4.21 -9.01
N ARG A 2 -13.45 3.09 -9.58
CA ARG A 2 -12.93 1.96 -8.79
C ARG A 2 -11.46 2.24 -8.43
N LYS A 3 -11.06 1.96 -7.19
CA LYS A 3 -9.65 2.06 -6.77
C LYS A 3 -8.81 0.98 -7.45
N ILE A 4 -7.55 1.29 -7.70
CA ILE A 4 -6.54 0.40 -8.27
C ILE A 4 -5.95 -0.41 -7.12
N LYS A 5 -6.05 -1.73 -7.22
CA LYS A 5 -5.46 -2.65 -6.26
C LYS A 5 -3.95 -2.71 -6.45
N VAL A 6 -3.20 -2.56 -5.36
CA VAL A 6 -1.74 -2.60 -5.37
C VAL A 6 -1.21 -3.53 -4.26
N ALA A 7 -0.01 -4.06 -4.47
CA ALA A 7 0.72 -4.83 -3.48
C ALA A 7 1.97 -4.06 -3.02
N ILE A 8 2.36 -4.21 -1.76
CA ILE A 8 3.61 -3.66 -1.22
C ILE A 8 4.57 -4.81 -0.93
N LEU A 9 5.71 -4.80 -1.62
CA LEU A 9 6.83 -5.73 -1.37
C LEU A 9 7.76 -5.16 -0.29
N GLY A 10 8.23 -6.01 0.63
CA GLY A 10 9.04 -5.56 1.76
C GLY A 10 8.23 -4.71 2.74
N ALA A 11 6.97 -5.07 2.95
CA ALA A 11 6.02 -4.34 3.79
C ALA A 11 6.50 -4.20 5.24
N THR A 12 7.38 -5.09 5.72
CA THR A 12 7.96 -5.04 7.07
C THR A 12 9.09 -4.01 7.21
N GLY A 13 9.75 -3.64 6.11
CA GLY A 13 10.84 -2.67 6.11
C GLY A 13 10.37 -1.24 6.32
N ALA A 14 11.30 -0.34 6.69
CA ALA A 14 11.00 1.07 6.92
C ALA A 14 10.33 1.75 5.70
N VAL A 15 10.73 1.36 4.49
CA VAL A 15 10.14 1.88 3.25
C VAL A 15 8.71 1.36 3.04
N GLY A 16 8.48 0.06 3.26
CA GLY A 16 7.15 -0.55 3.14
C GLY A 16 6.14 0.04 4.11
N GLN A 17 6.53 0.20 5.39
CA GLN A 17 5.72 0.86 6.41
C GLN A 17 5.38 2.32 6.02
N ARG A 18 6.32 3.03 5.40
CA ARG A 18 6.05 4.40 4.91
C ARG A 18 5.04 4.42 3.77
N PHE A 19 5.11 3.46 2.84
CA PHE A 19 4.10 3.33 1.78
C PHE A 19 2.71 3.01 2.34
N ILE A 20 2.61 2.16 3.36
CA ILE A 20 1.33 1.88 4.03
C ILE A 20 0.68 3.17 4.55
N GLN A 21 1.46 4.02 5.23
CA GLN A 21 0.97 5.31 5.74
C GLN A 21 0.56 6.26 4.61
N LEU A 22 1.35 6.35 3.54
CA LEU A 22 1.06 7.26 2.43
C LEU A 22 -0.17 6.84 1.62
N LEU A 23 -0.44 5.54 1.55
CA LEU A 23 -1.57 4.98 0.83
C LEU A 23 -2.84 4.89 1.69
N GLU A 24 -2.75 5.22 2.98
CA GLU A 24 -3.92 5.32 3.85
C GLU A 24 -4.91 6.34 3.27
N ASN A 25 -6.15 5.92 3.07
CA ASN A 25 -7.23 6.73 2.50
C ASN A 25 -6.95 7.32 1.10
N HIS A 26 -6.00 6.75 0.35
CA HIS A 26 -5.64 7.27 -0.97
C HIS A 26 -6.84 7.23 -1.95
N PRO A 27 -7.07 8.29 -2.76
CA PRO A 27 -8.24 8.37 -3.65
C PRO A 27 -8.21 7.34 -4.78
N TRP A 28 -7.02 6.89 -5.17
CA TRP A 28 -6.84 6.02 -6.33
C TRP A 28 -6.37 4.61 -6.00
N PHE A 29 -5.74 4.41 -4.85
CA PHE A 29 -5.07 3.14 -4.54
C PHE A 29 -5.72 2.49 -3.33
N GLU A 30 -5.80 1.17 -3.40
CA GLU A 30 -6.24 0.31 -2.31
C GLU A 30 -5.18 -0.78 -2.14
N ILE A 31 -4.61 -0.85 -0.93
CA ILE A 31 -3.65 -1.90 -0.59
C ILE A 31 -4.41 -3.22 -0.55
N HIS A 32 -4.08 -4.14 -1.46
CA HIS A 32 -4.73 -5.45 -1.55
C HIS A 32 -3.89 -6.56 -0.92
N GLU A 33 -2.56 -6.43 -0.96
CA GLU A 33 -1.64 -7.45 -0.47
C GLU A 33 -0.38 -6.82 0.12
N LEU A 34 0.14 -7.43 1.20
CA LEU A 34 1.38 -7.04 1.86
C LEU A 34 2.31 -8.25 1.88
N ILE A 35 3.49 -8.10 1.30
CA ILE A 35 4.51 -9.15 1.24
C ILE A 35 5.67 -8.73 2.13
N GLY A 36 5.98 -9.59 3.11
CA GLY A 36 6.93 -9.34 4.19
C GLY A 36 8.36 -9.12 3.71
#